data_AF-A0A090M9D9-F1
#
_entry.id   AF-A0A090M9D9-F1
#
_cell.length_a   1.000
_cell.length_b   1.000
_cell.length_c   1.000
_cell.angle_alpha   90.00
_cell.angle_beta   90.00
_cell.angle_gamma   90.00
#
_symmetry.space_group_name_H-M   'P 1'
#
loop_
_entity.id
_entity.type
_entity.pdbx_description
1 polymer ?
#
loop_
_entity_poly.entity_id
_entity_poly.type
_entity_poly.pdbx_seq_one_letter_code
_entity_poly.pdbx_strand_id
1 'polypeptide(L)'
;MPWRTGVQSQRFFNNGPGSGWFEVGFGVPATQTADEAAMMERTVRAMKQKQEQFEREDKECIKAADTKTDANAWLERVGWADHLQGLDPEAMRQLTDPVGEEEHVLQLIQDSIMRVMSQARITATPSTVGSQALFEVQRKEVDKKPRRPFDNRVEENTWARYIAVWSKLICYIYRAEDMADDKRPGFKLTKQQSDRMNALEFMIKDHIEDLRVRIGLVLTI
;
A
#
# COMPACT_ATOMS: atom_id res chain seq x y z
N MET A 1 20.90 -34.61 -60.67
CA MET A 1 20.79 -35.27 -59.35
C MET A 1 19.62 -36.25 -59.40
N PRO A 2 19.76 -37.49 -58.90
CA PRO A 2 18.65 -38.44 -58.83
C PRO A 2 17.62 -37.96 -57.79
N TRP A 3 16.33 -38.09 -58.10
CA TRP A 3 15.23 -37.66 -57.24
C TRP A 3 15.17 -38.49 -55.95
N ARG A 4 15.12 -37.83 -54.78
CA ARG A 4 15.00 -38.47 -53.45
C ARG A 4 13.66 -38.08 -52.83
N THR A 5 12.86 -39.08 -52.47
CA THR A 5 11.54 -38.87 -51.84
C THR A 5 11.69 -38.63 -50.33
N GLY A 6 10.97 -37.64 -49.78
CA GLY A 6 10.88 -37.43 -48.32
C GLY A 6 11.77 -36.33 -47.71
N VAL A 7 12.34 -35.43 -48.52
CA VAL A 7 13.22 -34.34 -48.04
C VAL A 7 12.47 -33.01 -47.99
N GLN A 8 12.56 -32.28 -46.87
CA GLN A 8 12.07 -30.90 -46.77
C GLN A 8 13.05 -29.94 -47.46
N SER A 9 12.55 -29.07 -48.33
CA SER A 9 13.36 -28.16 -49.13
C SER A 9 12.89 -26.72 -48.95
N GLN A 10 13.83 -25.76 -48.93
CA GLN A 10 13.53 -24.33 -48.86
C GLN A 10 14.20 -23.57 -50.01
N ARG A 11 13.67 -22.40 -50.34
CA ARG A 11 14.21 -21.47 -51.34
C ARG A 11 14.18 -20.06 -50.78
N PHE A 12 15.27 -19.32 -50.93
CA PHE A 12 15.37 -17.94 -50.44
C PHE A 12 14.69 -16.91 -51.35
N PHE A 13 14.76 -17.09 -52.67
CA PHE A 13 14.25 -16.09 -53.63
C PHE A 13 13.41 -16.74 -54.74
N ASN A 14 12.34 -16.07 -55.16
CA ASN A 14 11.43 -16.63 -56.16
C ASN A 14 11.99 -16.60 -57.59
N ASN A 15 12.83 -15.62 -57.95
CA ASN A 15 13.49 -15.46 -59.25
C ASN A 15 14.89 -14.83 -59.10
N GLY A 16 15.80 -15.13 -60.04
CA GLY A 16 17.16 -14.55 -60.13
C GLY A 16 18.28 -15.50 -59.66
N PRO A 17 19.55 -15.05 -59.73
CA PRO A 17 20.71 -15.84 -59.29
C PRO A 17 20.58 -16.19 -57.81
N GLY A 18 20.68 -17.48 -57.45
CA GLY A 18 20.49 -17.97 -56.08
C GLY A 18 19.08 -18.46 -55.74
N SER A 19 18.17 -18.55 -56.72
CA SER A 19 16.81 -19.14 -56.54
C SER A 19 16.78 -20.68 -56.54
N GLY A 20 17.91 -21.33 -56.22
CA GLY A 20 17.97 -22.78 -56.12
C GLY A 20 17.27 -23.28 -54.86
N TRP A 21 16.52 -24.38 -55.00
CA TRP A 21 16.06 -25.14 -53.84
C TRP A 21 17.24 -25.87 -53.21
N PHE A 22 17.34 -25.82 -51.88
CA PHE A 22 18.32 -26.60 -51.14
C PHE A 22 17.63 -27.38 -50.03
N GLU A 23 18.21 -28.53 -49.71
CA GLU A 23 17.69 -29.47 -48.72
C GLU A 23 17.90 -28.89 -47.31
N VAL A 24 16.83 -28.90 -46.51
CA VAL A 24 16.86 -28.50 -45.11
C VAL A 24 16.44 -29.73 -44.30
N GLY A 25 17.42 -30.54 -43.89
CA GLY A 25 17.23 -31.49 -42.77
C GLY A 25 17.32 -30.70 -41.46
N PHE A 26 16.48 -30.90 -40.44
CA PHE A 26 16.15 -32.18 -39.79
C PHE A 26 14.64 -32.37 -39.57
N GLY A 27 14.09 -33.43 -40.15
CA GLY A 27 12.77 -33.97 -39.83
C GLY A 27 12.77 -34.82 -38.56
N VAL A 28 13.18 -34.25 -37.43
CA VAL A 28 12.86 -34.80 -36.11
C VAL A 28 12.00 -33.74 -35.43
N PRO A 29 10.69 -33.98 -35.15
CA PRO A 29 9.99 -33.11 -34.23
C PRO A 29 10.82 -33.15 -32.94
N ALA A 30 11.21 -32.01 -32.39
CA ALA A 30 11.90 -31.94 -31.11
C ALA A 30 11.03 -32.66 -30.08
N THR A 31 11.26 -33.96 -29.93
CA THR A 31 10.56 -34.80 -28.98
C THR A 31 11.38 -34.59 -27.75
N GLN A 32 11.10 -33.50 -27.03
CA GLN A 32 11.69 -33.30 -25.71
C GLN A 32 11.43 -34.59 -24.97
N THR A 33 12.50 -35.30 -24.65
CA THR A 33 12.36 -36.51 -23.86
C THR A 33 11.78 -36.12 -22.50
N ALA A 34 11.04 -37.02 -21.86
CA ALA A 34 10.48 -36.75 -20.54
C ALA A 34 11.57 -36.29 -19.54
N ASP A 35 12.80 -36.77 -19.73
CA ASP A 35 13.98 -36.37 -18.95
C ASP A 35 14.44 -34.93 -19.23
N GLU A 36 14.45 -34.47 -20.48
CA GLU A 36 14.79 -33.09 -20.83
C GLU A 36 13.74 -32.09 -20.31
N ALA A 37 12.45 -32.44 -20.41
CA ALA A 37 11.37 -31.63 -19.85
C ALA A 37 11.46 -31.55 -18.31
N ALA A 38 11.73 -32.68 -17.64
CA ALA A 38 11.94 -32.71 -16.19
C ALA A 38 13.19 -31.93 -15.75
N MET A 39 14.27 -31.96 -16.54
CA MET A 39 15.48 -31.19 -16.29
C MET A 39 15.24 -29.69 -16.47
N MET A 40 14.51 -29.28 -17.52
CA MET A 40 14.10 -27.90 -17.73
C MET A 40 13.23 -27.42 -16.57
N GLU A 41 12.25 -28.20 -16.14
CA GLU A 41 11.37 -27.84 -15.02
C GLU A 41 12.15 -27.68 -13.70
N ARG A 42 13.11 -28.56 -13.40
CA ARG A 42 14.00 -28.41 -12.25
C ARG A 42 14.85 -27.15 -12.36
N THR A 43 15.32 -26.81 -13.55
CA THR A 43 16.13 -25.62 -13.81
C THR A 43 15.31 -24.35 -13.64
N VAL A 44 14.07 -24.31 -14.15
CA VAL A 44 13.13 -23.20 -13.95
C VAL A 44 12.79 -23.05 -12.47
N ARG A 45 12.53 -24.14 -11.74
CA ARG A 45 12.30 -24.09 -10.28
C ARG A 45 13.53 -23.56 -9.54
N ALA A 46 14.73 -24.01 -9.89
CA ALA A 46 15.97 -23.54 -9.27
C ALA A 46 16.25 -22.05 -9.58
N MET A 47 15.97 -21.60 -10.80
CA MET A 47 16.06 -20.19 -11.18
C MET A 47 15.04 -19.35 -10.41
N LYS A 48 13.79 -19.82 -10.30
CA LYS A 48 12.75 -19.14 -9.53
C LYS A 48 13.10 -19.06 -8.05
N GLN A 49 13.64 -20.13 -7.45
CA GLN A 49 14.12 -20.11 -6.06
C GLN A 49 15.28 -19.15 -5.86
N LYS A 50 16.24 -19.09 -6.80
CA LYS A 50 17.33 -18.12 -6.77
C LYS A 50 16.84 -16.69 -6.92
N GLN A 51 15.87 -16.46 -7.79
CA GLN A 51 15.21 -15.16 -7.96
C GLN A 51 14.51 -14.74 -6.66
N GLU A 52 13.69 -15.61 -6.07
CA GLU A 52 13.01 -15.34 -4.79
C GLU A 52 14.00 -15.15 -3.62
N GLN A 53 15.16 -15.81 -3.67
CA GLN A 53 16.22 -15.62 -2.69
C GLN A 53 16.92 -14.27 -2.89
N PHE A 54 17.24 -13.90 -4.13
CA PHE A 54 17.83 -12.60 -4.46
C PHE A 54 16.86 -11.46 -4.13
N GLU A 55 15.57 -11.58 -4.47
CA GLU A 55 14.55 -10.58 -4.13
C GLU A 55 14.33 -10.46 -2.61
N ARG A 56 14.57 -11.53 -1.83
CA ARG A 56 14.58 -11.46 -0.36
C ARG A 56 15.84 -10.80 0.19
N GLU A 57 16.98 -11.05 -0.43
CA GLU A 57 18.28 -10.50 -0.05
C GLU A 57 18.41 -9.01 -0.45
N ASP A 58 17.77 -8.60 -1.54
CA ASP A 58 17.78 -7.25 -2.11
C ASP A 58 16.57 -6.40 -1.68
N LYS A 59 15.68 -6.96 -0.85
CA LYS A 59 14.67 -6.16 -0.14
C LYS A 59 15.38 -5.29 0.89
N GLU A 60 15.86 -4.13 0.44
CA GLU A 60 16.45 -3.13 1.32
C GLU A 60 15.39 -2.68 2.35
N CYS A 61 15.56 -3.13 3.59
CA CYS A 61 14.81 -2.58 4.72
C CYS A 61 15.09 -1.09 4.86
N ILE A 62 14.15 -0.36 5.46
CA ILE A 62 14.33 1.05 5.80
C ILE A 62 15.58 1.19 6.69
N LYS A 63 16.54 2.00 6.22
CA LYS A 63 17.80 2.27 6.91
C LYS A 63 17.56 3.38 7.96
N ALA A 64 18.36 3.40 9.02
CA ALA A 64 18.38 4.52 9.95
C ALA A 64 18.84 5.79 9.21
N ALA A 65 18.47 6.96 9.75
CA ALA A 65 18.93 8.24 9.21
C ALA A 65 20.47 8.31 9.30
N ASP A 66 21.13 8.61 8.19
CA ASP A 66 22.56 8.93 8.22
C ASP A 66 22.72 10.44 8.33
N THR A 67 23.18 10.90 9.50
CA THR A 67 23.54 12.31 9.78
C THR A 67 24.38 13.00 8.69
N LYS A 68 25.13 12.26 7.86
CA LYS A 68 25.96 12.82 6.78
C LYS A 68 25.19 13.05 5.48
N THR A 69 24.14 12.29 5.19
CA THR A 69 23.34 12.41 3.95
C THR A 69 21.95 12.98 4.20
N ASP A 70 21.38 12.73 5.39
CA ASP A 70 20.03 13.11 5.80
C ASP A 70 20.06 14.21 6.87
N ALA A 71 20.83 15.28 6.62
CA ALA A 71 20.96 16.43 7.52
C ALA A 71 19.66 17.26 7.61
N ASN A 72 18.57 16.65 8.09
CA ASN A 72 17.31 17.30 8.38
C ASN A 72 17.01 17.17 9.86
N ALA A 73 17.36 18.21 10.62
CA ALA A 73 17.11 18.32 12.05
C ALA A 73 15.62 18.10 12.44
N TRP A 74 14.69 18.31 11.50
CA TRP A 74 13.29 17.99 11.73
C TRP A 74 13.03 16.48 11.73
N LEU A 75 13.64 15.72 10.81
CA LEU A 75 13.52 14.25 10.76
C LEU A 75 14.15 13.59 11.98
N GLU A 76 15.30 14.09 12.42
CA GLU A 76 15.92 13.64 13.69
C GLU A 76 15.00 13.89 14.89
N ARG A 77 14.35 15.06 14.93
CA ARG A 77 13.46 15.42 16.05
C ARG A 77 12.21 14.55 16.12
N VAL A 78 11.63 14.19 14.97
CA VAL A 78 10.38 13.40 14.92
C VAL A 78 10.62 11.89 14.99
N GLY A 79 11.85 11.43 14.74
CA GLY A 79 12.24 10.02 14.95
C GLY A 79 11.63 9.03 13.96
N TRP A 80 11.15 9.47 12.79
CA TRP A 80 10.52 8.59 11.81
C TRP A 80 11.47 7.53 11.26
N ALA A 81 12.73 7.89 11.04
CA ALA A 81 13.73 6.95 10.53
C ALA A 81 13.99 5.82 11.51
N ASP A 82 14.12 6.14 12.80
CA ASP A 82 14.31 5.16 13.87
C ASP A 82 13.05 4.30 14.06
N HIS A 83 11.87 4.93 14.00
CA HIS A 83 10.58 4.26 14.17
C HIS A 83 10.30 3.20 13.09
N LEU A 84 10.79 3.41 11.86
CA LEU A 84 10.57 2.51 10.73
C LEU A 84 11.78 1.64 10.39
N GLN A 85 12.91 1.81 11.10
CA GLN A 85 14.16 1.12 10.80
C GLN A 85 13.96 -0.41 10.78
N GLY A 86 14.54 -1.07 9.77
CA GLY A 86 14.50 -2.53 9.63
C GLY A 86 13.20 -3.08 9.06
N LEU A 87 12.17 -2.25 8.87
CA LEU A 87 10.92 -2.64 8.25
C LEU A 87 11.01 -2.60 6.71
N ASP A 88 10.18 -3.40 6.05
CA ASP A 88 10.04 -3.42 4.59
C ASP A 88 9.39 -2.10 4.11
N PRO A 89 10.05 -1.30 3.25
CA PRO A 89 9.53 -0.02 2.78
C PRO A 89 8.20 -0.15 2.01
N GLU A 90 8.03 -1.22 1.25
CA GLU A 90 6.83 -1.45 0.46
C GLU A 90 5.67 -1.83 1.36
N ALA A 91 5.91 -2.70 2.35
CA ALA A 91 4.91 -3.02 3.36
C ALA A 91 4.45 -1.76 4.11
N MET A 92 5.39 -0.88 4.50
CA MET A 92 5.06 0.38 5.18
C MET A 92 4.26 1.35 4.31
N ARG A 93 4.54 1.41 3.01
CA ARG A 93 3.75 2.21 2.06
C ARG A 93 2.31 1.70 1.96
N GLN A 94 2.13 0.39 1.83
CA GLN A 94 0.82 -0.25 1.69
C GLN A 94 -0.11 0.01 2.89
N LEU A 95 0.43 0.19 4.09
CA LEU A 95 -0.37 0.58 5.25
C LEU A 95 -1.08 1.93 5.06
N THR A 96 -0.56 2.80 4.20
CA THR A 96 -1.13 4.13 3.92
C THR A 96 -2.00 4.17 2.67
N ASP A 97 -2.19 3.05 1.98
CA ASP A 97 -2.99 2.98 0.77
C ASP A 97 -4.45 3.39 1.05
N PRO A 98 -5.19 3.85 0.04
CA PRO A 98 -6.62 4.08 0.16
C PRO A 98 -7.33 2.86 0.76
N VAL A 99 -8.45 3.11 1.44
CA VAL A 99 -9.26 2.02 2.01
C VAL A 99 -9.85 1.19 0.87
N GLY A 100 -9.62 -0.12 0.90
CA GLY A 100 -10.13 -1.07 -0.08
C GLY A 100 -11.61 -1.35 0.09
N GLU A 101 -12.24 -1.93 -0.93
CA GLU A 101 -13.69 -2.21 -0.96
C GLU A 101 -14.14 -3.20 0.12
N GLU A 102 -13.27 -4.15 0.47
CA GLU A 102 -13.52 -5.21 1.48
C GLU A 102 -13.25 -4.73 2.92
N GLU A 103 -12.60 -3.58 3.10
CA GLU A 103 -12.23 -3.06 4.42
C GLU A 103 -13.39 -2.29 5.08
N HIS A 104 -14.58 -2.91 5.17
CA HIS A 104 -15.81 -2.24 5.63
C HIS A 104 -15.70 -1.56 7.00
N VAL A 105 -14.95 -2.16 7.93
CA VAL A 105 -14.72 -1.56 9.25
C VAL A 105 -13.91 -0.28 9.11
N LEU A 106 -12.82 -0.30 8.34
CA LEU A 106 -11.97 0.86 8.12
C LEU A 106 -12.68 1.97 7.33
N GLN A 107 -13.57 1.60 6.39
CA GLN A 107 -14.44 2.55 5.68
C GLN A 107 -15.33 3.32 6.68
N LEU A 108 -16.01 2.61 7.58
CA LEU A 108 -16.87 3.23 8.58
C LEU A 108 -16.09 4.06 9.62
N ILE A 109 -14.89 3.62 9.99
CA ILE A 109 -13.97 4.44 10.81
C ILE A 109 -13.62 5.73 10.07
N GLN A 110 -13.24 5.64 8.79
CA GLN A 110 -12.90 6.80 7.98
C GLN A 110 -14.06 7.79 7.88
N ASP A 111 -15.27 7.30 7.58
CA ASP A 111 -16.49 8.12 7.50
C ASP A 111 -16.81 8.82 8.83
N SER A 112 -16.64 8.10 9.94
CA SER A 112 -16.82 8.66 11.28
C SER A 112 -15.85 9.81 11.54
N ILE A 113 -14.57 9.65 11.18
CA ILE A 113 -13.54 10.67 11.34
C ILE A 113 -13.81 11.87 10.42
N MET A 114 -14.20 11.62 9.17
CA MET A 114 -14.57 12.65 8.21
C MET A 114 -15.72 13.52 8.72
N ARG A 115 -16.73 12.89 9.31
CA ARG A 115 -17.85 13.57 9.95
C ARG A 115 -17.39 14.42 11.14
N VAL A 116 -16.57 13.86 12.03
CA VAL A 116 -16.04 14.58 13.20
C VAL A 116 -15.19 15.78 12.78
N MET A 117 -14.29 15.61 11.80
CA MET A 117 -13.44 16.68 11.28
C MET A 117 -14.26 17.80 10.64
N SER A 118 -15.27 17.44 9.84
CA SER A 118 -16.18 18.41 9.22
C SER A 118 -16.98 19.18 10.28
N GLN A 119 -17.48 18.48 11.29
CA GLN A 119 -18.21 19.11 12.39
C GLN A 119 -17.30 20.03 13.21
N ALA A 120 -16.08 19.60 13.53
CA ALA A 120 -15.10 20.42 14.25
C ALA A 120 -14.79 21.71 13.50
N ARG A 121 -14.65 21.66 12.17
CA ARG A 121 -14.44 22.84 11.33
C ARG A 121 -15.61 23.83 11.40
N ILE A 122 -16.85 23.33 11.33
CA ILE A 122 -18.06 24.17 11.43
C ILE A 122 -18.16 24.81 12.82
N THR A 123 -17.83 24.05 13.87
CA THR A 123 -17.90 24.51 15.26
C THR A 123 -16.81 25.52 15.60
N ALA A 124 -15.65 25.49 14.94
CA ALA A 124 -14.52 26.39 15.19
C ALA A 124 -14.73 27.84 14.67
N THR A 125 -15.89 28.44 14.99
CA THR A 125 -16.24 29.83 14.65
C THR A 125 -16.37 30.70 15.91
N PRO A 126 -16.13 32.02 15.83
CA PRO A 126 -16.31 32.95 16.95
C PRO A 126 -17.75 33.01 17.50
N SER A 127 -18.75 32.63 16.69
CA SER A 127 -20.16 32.57 17.10
C SER A 127 -20.50 31.35 17.96
N THR A 128 -19.70 30.29 17.89
CA THR A 128 -19.97 29.02 18.58
C THR A 128 -18.98 28.77 19.70
N VAL A 129 -17.72 29.16 19.52
CA VAL A 129 -16.63 28.93 20.47
C VAL A 129 -16.12 30.27 20.99
N GLY A 130 -15.93 30.37 22.32
CA GLY A 130 -15.42 31.57 22.96
C GLY A 130 -14.03 31.96 22.45
N SER A 131 -13.74 33.26 22.39
CA SER A 131 -12.50 33.78 21.79
C SER A 131 -11.24 33.20 22.42
N GLN A 132 -11.23 32.92 23.72
CA GLN A 132 -10.08 32.30 24.40
C GLN A 132 -9.70 30.96 23.78
N ALA A 133 -10.67 30.08 23.56
CA ALA A 133 -10.42 28.78 22.93
C ALA A 133 -9.90 28.92 21.50
N LEU A 134 -10.40 29.91 20.73
CA LEU A 134 -9.87 30.17 19.38
C LEU A 134 -8.42 30.70 19.39
N PHE A 135 -8.02 31.48 20.40
CA PHE A 135 -6.61 31.87 20.57
C PHE A 135 -5.73 30.68 20.97
N GLU A 136 -6.23 29.76 21.79
CA GLU A 136 -5.49 28.56 22.14
C GLU A 136 -5.33 27.59 20.95
N VAL A 137 -6.38 27.38 20.15
CA VAL A 137 -6.28 26.56 18.93
C VAL A 137 -5.29 27.15 17.92
N GLN A 138 -5.18 28.48 17.82
CA GLN A 138 -4.22 29.15 16.93
C GLN A 138 -2.78 29.13 17.46
N ARG A 139 -2.56 28.70 18.70
CA ARG A 139 -1.25 28.76 19.35
C ARG A 139 -0.29 27.74 18.71
N LYS A 140 0.82 28.25 18.19
CA LYS A 140 1.91 27.43 17.62
C LYS A 140 3.07 27.21 18.60
N GLU A 141 3.20 28.09 19.58
CA GLU A 141 4.28 28.08 20.58
C GLU A 141 3.66 28.35 21.97
N VAL A 142 4.06 27.57 22.97
CA VAL A 142 3.45 27.58 24.31
C VAL A 142 3.54 28.95 24.98
N ASP A 143 4.64 29.65 24.78
CA ASP A 143 4.97 30.95 25.38
C ASP A 143 4.45 32.15 24.56
N LYS A 144 4.14 31.98 23.27
CA LYS A 144 3.69 33.08 22.42
C LYS A 144 2.19 33.06 22.20
N LYS A 145 1.52 34.09 22.72
CA LYS A 145 0.09 34.32 22.44
C LYS A 145 -0.10 34.76 20.98
N PRO A 146 -1.02 34.13 20.23
CA PRO A 146 -1.31 34.55 18.86
C PRO A 146 -1.87 35.98 18.78
N ARG A 147 -1.57 36.68 17.68
CA ARG A 147 -2.07 38.04 17.42
C ARG A 147 -3.54 38.07 16.99
N ARG A 148 -4.06 36.96 16.46
CA ARG A 148 -5.42 36.81 15.96
C ARG A 148 -5.98 35.46 16.42
N PRO A 149 -7.30 35.34 16.63
CA PRO A 149 -7.93 34.05 16.92
C PRO A 149 -7.82 33.10 15.71
N PHE A 150 -8.02 31.81 15.95
CA PHE A 150 -8.09 30.80 14.89
C PHE A 150 -9.15 31.18 13.84
N ASP A 151 -8.78 31.05 12.57
CA ASP A 151 -9.67 31.24 11.42
C ASP A 151 -9.92 29.88 10.76
N ASN A 152 -11.17 29.43 10.76
CA ASN A 152 -11.58 28.15 10.18
C ASN A 152 -11.79 28.21 8.67
N ARG A 153 -11.60 29.39 8.05
CA ARG A 153 -11.65 29.60 6.59
C ARG A 153 -10.41 29.00 5.94
N VAL A 154 -10.45 27.69 5.77
CA VAL A 154 -9.48 26.94 4.98
C VAL A 154 -10.06 26.76 3.57
N GLU A 155 -9.27 27.05 2.54
CA GLU A 155 -9.67 26.75 1.16
C GLU A 155 -9.98 25.25 1.00
N GLU A 156 -10.98 24.92 0.18
CA GLU A 156 -11.44 23.54 0.01
C GLU A 156 -10.32 22.57 -0.39
N ASN A 157 -9.40 23.01 -1.24
CA ASN A 157 -8.24 22.22 -1.64
C ASN A 157 -7.29 21.96 -0.46
N THR A 158 -7.01 22.99 0.35
CA THR A 158 -6.17 22.82 1.55
C THR A 158 -6.83 21.89 2.57
N TRP A 159 -8.14 22.00 2.73
CA TRP A 159 -8.93 21.12 3.59
C TRP A 159 -8.86 19.65 3.12
N ALA A 160 -9.07 19.40 1.83
CA ALA A 160 -8.97 18.06 1.24
C ALA A 160 -7.57 17.45 1.44
N ARG A 161 -6.51 18.25 1.26
CA ARG A 161 -5.12 17.79 1.51
C ARG A 161 -4.88 17.42 2.96
N TYR A 162 -5.35 18.22 3.91
CA TYR A 162 -5.18 17.92 5.34
C TYR A 162 -5.95 16.68 5.76
N ILE A 163 -7.18 16.54 5.28
CA ILE A 163 -7.97 15.34 5.48
C ILE A 163 -7.26 14.10 4.92
N ALA A 164 -6.71 14.18 3.71
CA ALA A 164 -6.04 13.05 3.09
C ALA A 164 -4.86 12.55 3.94
N VAL A 165 -4.13 13.46 4.58
CA VAL A 165 -3.06 13.09 5.53
C VAL A 165 -3.63 12.38 6.76
N TRP A 166 -4.73 12.87 7.32
CA TRP A 166 -5.40 12.22 8.45
C TRP A 166 -5.92 10.83 8.09
N SER A 167 -6.53 10.66 6.91
CA SER A 167 -6.97 9.35 6.43
C SER A 167 -5.79 8.37 6.34
N LYS A 168 -4.66 8.79 5.75
CA LYS A 168 -3.45 7.96 5.70
C LYS A 168 -2.94 7.57 7.07
N LEU A 169 -2.93 8.49 8.03
CA LEU A 169 -2.49 8.23 9.40
C LEU A 169 -3.38 7.19 10.09
N ILE A 170 -4.69 7.27 9.89
CA ILE A 170 -5.63 6.31 10.49
C ILE A 170 -5.50 4.93 9.84
N CYS A 171 -5.41 4.86 8.51
CA CYS A 171 -5.12 3.62 7.81
C CYS A 171 -3.83 2.99 8.33
N TYR A 172 -2.78 3.80 8.47
CA TYR A 172 -1.50 3.36 9.00
C TYR A 172 -1.63 2.76 10.40
N ILE A 173 -2.25 3.48 11.34
CA ILE A 173 -2.40 3.01 12.73
C ILE A 173 -3.23 1.73 12.78
N TYR A 174 -4.39 1.72 12.11
CA TYR A 174 -5.32 0.60 12.15
C TYR A 174 -4.70 -0.67 11.55
N ARG A 175 -4.13 -0.58 10.34
CA ARG A 175 -3.51 -1.74 9.68
C ARG A 175 -2.23 -2.20 10.37
N ALA A 176 -1.46 -1.28 10.95
CA ALA A 176 -0.27 -1.64 11.71
C ALA A 176 -0.61 -2.45 12.97
N GLU A 177 -1.73 -2.16 13.64
CA GLU A 177 -2.16 -2.91 14.83
C GLU A 177 -2.56 -4.37 14.52
N ASP A 178 -2.87 -4.69 13.27
CA ASP A 178 -3.13 -6.06 12.82
C ASP A 178 -1.85 -6.80 12.36
N MET A 179 -0.71 -6.12 12.28
CA MET A 179 0.55 -6.74 11.89
C MET A 179 1.12 -7.63 13.00
N ALA A 180 1.86 -8.67 12.60
CA ALA A 180 2.68 -9.47 13.50
C ALA A 180 3.72 -8.60 14.22
N ASP A 181 4.01 -8.92 15.48
CA ASP A 181 4.86 -8.11 16.37
C ASP A 181 6.27 -7.83 15.80
N ASP A 182 6.83 -8.76 15.03
CA ASP A 182 8.16 -8.63 14.39
C ASP A 182 8.18 -7.67 13.19
N LYS A 183 7.00 -7.35 12.63
CA LYS A 183 6.82 -6.48 11.47
C LYS A 183 6.09 -5.18 11.79
N ARG A 184 5.56 -5.07 13.02
CA ARG A 184 4.79 -3.93 13.47
C ARG A 184 5.73 -2.74 13.75
N PRO A 185 5.39 -1.53 13.29
CA PRO A 185 6.11 -0.32 13.67
C PRO A 185 6.10 -0.08 15.18
N GLY A 186 7.17 0.50 15.73
CA GLY A 186 7.42 0.55 17.17
C GLY A 186 6.49 1.45 18.02
N PHE A 187 5.42 2.01 17.45
CA PHE A 187 4.49 2.86 18.19
C PHE A 187 3.63 1.98 19.09
N LYS A 188 3.17 2.54 20.21
CA LYS A 188 2.26 1.84 21.11
C LYS A 188 1.09 2.75 21.43
N LEU A 189 -0.11 2.24 21.18
CA LEU A 189 -1.32 2.86 21.72
C LEU A 189 -1.27 2.76 23.24
N THR A 190 -1.64 3.84 23.91
CA THR A 190 -1.93 3.76 25.35
C THR A 190 -3.06 2.76 25.58
N LYS A 191 -3.13 2.17 26.79
CA LYS A 191 -4.21 1.24 27.14
C LYS A 191 -5.59 1.83 26.83
N GLN A 192 -5.81 3.09 27.19
CA GLN A 192 -7.06 3.79 26.92
C GLN A 192 -7.35 3.91 25.42
N GLN A 193 -6.34 4.21 24.59
CA GLN A 193 -6.52 4.29 23.13
C GLN A 193 -6.87 2.93 22.53
N SER A 194 -6.16 1.87 22.94
CA SER A 194 -6.43 0.50 22.49
C SER A 194 -7.85 0.05 22.90
N ASP A 195 -8.24 0.26 24.16
CA ASP A 195 -9.59 -0.07 24.64
C ASP A 195 -10.69 0.66 23.84
N ARG A 196 -10.46 1.93 23.48
CA ARG A 196 -11.39 2.72 22.67
C ARG A 196 -11.45 2.26 21.22
N MET A 197 -10.31 1.87 20.65
CA MET A 197 -10.24 1.33 19.29
C MET A 197 -11.01 0.00 19.20
N ASN A 198 -10.76 -0.92 20.14
CA ASN A 198 -11.46 -2.20 20.21
C ASN A 198 -12.97 -2.03 20.40
N ALA A 199 -13.39 -1.08 21.25
CA ALA A 199 -14.81 -0.78 21.44
C ALA A 199 -15.45 -0.23 20.15
N LEU A 200 -14.75 0.65 19.43
CA LEU A 200 -15.22 1.19 18.15
C LEU A 200 -15.36 0.08 17.11
N GLU A 201 -14.35 -0.76 16.98
CA GLU A 201 -14.32 -1.89 16.07
C GLU A 201 -15.46 -2.87 16.34
N PHE A 202 -15.69 -3.21 17.61
CA PHE A 202 -16.79 -4.06 18.05
C PHE A 202 -18.16 -3.49 17.66
N MET A 203 -18.41 -2.20 17.97
CA MET A 203 -19.66 -1.53 17.62
C MET A 203 -19.90 -1.51 16.11
N ILE A 204 -18.85 -1.29 15.31
CA ILE A 204 -18.94 -1.26 13.85
C ILE A 204 -19.25 -2.66 13.31
N LYS A 205 -18.55 -3.69 13.79
CA LYS A 205 -18.79 -5.08 13.37
C LYS A 205 -20.21 -5.52 13.67
N ASP A 206 -20.72 -5.22 14.87
CA ASP A 206 -22.10 -5.49 15.25
C ASP A 206 -23.10 -4.79 14.32
N HIS A 207 -22.83 -3.52 13.98
CA HIS A 207 -23.66 -2.77 13.04
C HIS A 207 -23.67 -3.36 11.62
N ILE A 208 -22.51 -3.78 11.10
CA ILE A 208 -22.41 -4.42 9.78
C ILE A 208 -23.22 -5.72 9.76
N GLU A 209 -23.14 -6.52 10.82
CA GLU A 209 -23.83 -7.80 10.91
C GLU A 209 -25.35 -7.64 11.04
N ASP A 210 -25.83 -6.67 11.83
CA ASP A 210 -27.24 -6.29 11.88
C ASP A 210 -27.76 -5.85 10.50
N LEU A 211 -27.00 -5.04 9.76
CA LEU A 211 -27.35 -4.63 8.40
C LEU A 211 -27.42 -5.82 7.45
N ARG A 212 -26.46 -6.75 7.50
CA ARG A 212 -26.46 -7.97 6.68
C ARG A 212 -27.66 -8.85 6.97
N VAL A 213 -28.02 -9.04 8.25
CA VAL A 213 -29.20 -9.82 8.66
C VAL A 213 -30.48 -9.16 8.13
N ARG A 214 -30.62 -7.84 8.25
CA ARG A 214 -31.80 -7.10 7.75
C ARG A 214 -31.94 -7.20 6.24
N ILE A 215 -30.85 -7.02 5.48
CA ILE A 215 -30.88 -7.12 4.02
C ILE A 215 -31.16 -8.56 3.58
N GLY A 216 -30.57 -9.56 4.24
CA GLY A 216 -30.86 -10.97 3.98
C GLY A 216 -32.32 -11.35 4.25
N LEU A 217 -32.93 -10.80 5.30
CA LEU A 217 -34.36 -10.95 5.59
C LEU A 217 -35.25 -10.28 4.52
N VAL A 218 -34.84 -9.13 3.98
CA VAL A 218 -35.58 -8.41 2.92
C VAL A 218 -35.50 -9.11 1.57
N LEU A 219 -34.43 -9.85 1.28
CA LEU A 219 -34.27 -10.62 0.03
C LEU A 219 -34.93 -12.01 0.05
N THR A 220 -35.51 -12.42 1.18
CA THR A 220 -36.13 -13.74 1.37
C THR A 220 -37.68 -13.70 1.43
N ILE A 221 -38.28 -12.51 1.27
CA ILE A 221 -39.75 -12.29 1.22
C ILE A 221 -40.13 -11.85 -0.19
#